data_AF-A0A327S1Y9-F1
#
_entry.id   AF-A0A327S1Y9-F1
#
_cell.length_a   1.000
_cell.length_b   1.000
_cell.length_c   1.000
_cell.angle_alpha   90.00
_cell.angle_beta   90.00
_cell.angle_gamma   90.00
#
_symmetry.space_group_name_H-M   'P 1'
#
loop_
_entity.id
_entity.type
_entity.pdbx_description
1 polymer ?
#
loop_
_entity_poly.entity_id
_entity_poly.type
_entity_poly.pdbx_seq_one_letter_code
_entity_poly.pdbx_strand_id
1 'polypeptide(L)' 'MNDVLSISKSTLMQNHTELNAKNVAFNIKKIREHKNYTQIYLAKRLAISQNAYSKIELGYSKITINRLFAIAQI' A
#
# COMPACT_ATOMS: atom_id res chain seq x y z
N MET A 1 -3.88 17.03 -33.57
CA MET A 1 -4.16 17.92 -32.43
C MET A 1 -4.99 17.24 -31.32
N ASN A 2 -5.76 16.18 -31.62
CA ASN A 2 -6.62 15.50 -30.65
C ASN A 2 -5.92 14.43 -29.77
N ASP A 3 -4.76 13.89 -30.20
CA ASP A 3 -4.05 12.86 -29.42
C ASP A 3 -3.33 13.40 -28.17
N VAL A 4 -2.89 14.66 -28.19
CA VAL A 4 -2.15 15.26 -27.06
C VAL A 4 -3.05 15.52 -25.84
N LEU A 5 -4.34 15.82 -26.06
CA LEU A 5 -5.33 16.02 -24.99
C LEU A 5 -5.79 14.70 -24.34
N SER A 6 -5.69 13.57 -25.06
CA SER A 6 -6.00 12.24 -24.53
C SER A 6 -4.91 11.74 -23.57
N ILE A 7 -3.64 12.00 -23.91
CA ILE A 7 -2.47 11.57 -23.12
C ILE A 7 -2.42 12.28 -21.76
N SER A 8 -2.70 13.59 -21.69
CA SER A 8 -2.61 14.37 -20.44
C SER A 8 -3.61 13.92 -19.36
N LYS A 9 -4.83 13.53 -19.74
CA LYS A 9 -5.87 13.07 -18.81
C LYS A 9 -5.52 11.71 -18.19
N SER A 10 -4.92 10.81 -18.98
CA SER A 10 -4.44 9.50 -18.50
C SER A 10 -3.29 9.64 -17.49
N THR A 11 -2.34 10.55 -17.75
CA THR A 11 -1.21 10.84 -16.87
C THR A 11 -1.64 11.49 -15.55
N LEU A 12 -2.63 12.38 -15.57
CA LEU A 12 -3.19 12.98 -14.35
C LEU A 12 -3.94 11.96 -13.48
N MET A 13 -4.70 11.03 -14.08
CA MET A 13 -5.38 9.95 -13.34
C MET A 13 -4.37 8.95 -12.73
N GLN A 14 -3.31 8.60 -13.45
CA GLN A 14 -2.26 7.68 -12.97
C GLN A 14 -1.57 8.19 -11.70
N ASN A 15 -1.31 9.50 -11.62
CA ASN A 15 -0.70 10.12 -10.43
C ASN A 15 -1.58 10.06 -9.18
N HIS A 16 -2.91 10.22 -9.33
CA HIS A 16 -3.82 10.19 -8.20
C HIS A 16 -3.96 8.78 -7.60
N THR A 17 -4.00 7.74 -8.45
CA THR A 17 -4.08 6.35 -7.99
C THR A 17 -2.82 5.92 -7.25
N GLU A 18 -1.64 6.27 -7.76
CA GLU A 18 -0.35 5.98 -7.12
C GLU A 18 -0.22 6.71 -5.78
N LEU A 19 -0.65 7.98 -5.71
CA LEU A 19 -0.69 8.75 -4.47
C LEU A 19 -1.60 8.09 -3.42
N ASN A 20 -2.78 7.61 -3.84
CA ASN A 20 -3.70 6.91 -2.95
C ASN A 20 -3.11 5.60 -2.41
N ALA A 21 -2.42 4.82 -3.25
CA ALA A 21 -1.76 3.60 -2.82
C ALA A 21 -0.67 3.86 -1.76
N LYS A 22 0.13 4.92 -1.96
CA LYS A 22 1.13 5.36 -0.97
C LYS A 22 0.49 5.80 0.34
N ASN A 23 -0.63 6.52 0.29
CA ASN A 23 -1.38 6.92 1.50
C ASN A 23 -1.90 5.69 2.27
N VAL A 24 -2.40 4.67 1.55
CA VAL A 24 -2.82 3.40 2.18
C VAL A 24 -1.65 2.70 2.87
N ALA A 25 -0.50 2.57 2.18
CA ALA A 25 0.71 1.99 2.75
C ALA A 25 1.18 2.73 4.01
N PHE A 26 1.15 4.06 3.98
CA PHE A 26 1.48 4.91 5.11
C PHE A 26 0.52 4.70 6.29
N ASN A 27 -0.78 4.61 6.03
CA ASN A 27 -1.79 4.36 7.06
C ASN A 27 -1.60 2.99 7.74
N ILE A 28 -1.26 1.95 6.97
CA ILE A 28 -0.93 0.62 7.51
C ILE A 28 0.24 0.74 8.51
N LYS A 29 1.31 1.45 8.13
CA LYS A 29 2.45 1.71 9.01
C LYS A 29 2.04 2.45 10.28
N LYS A 30 1.25 3.50 10.15
CA LYS A 30 0.78 4.31 11.29
C LYS A 30 -0.04 3.50 12.28
N ILE A 31 -0.96 2.67 11.78
CA ILE A 31 -1.78 1.79 12.63
C ILE A 31 -0.90 0.75 13.34
N ARG A 32 0.06 0.14 12.62
CA ARG A 32 1.01 -0.81 13.24
C ARG A 32 1.78 -0.14 14.39
N GLU A 33 2.32 1.05 14.16
CA GLU A 33 3.11 1.80 15.16
C GLU A 33 2.26 2.22 16.35
N HIS A 34 1.02 2.67 16.10
CA HIS A 34 0.07 3.02 17.16
C HIS A 34 -0.28 1.82 18.07
N LYS A 35 -0.36 0.62 17.48
CA LYS A 35 -0.56 -0.63 18.24
C LYS A 35 0.73 -1.19 18.87
N ASN A 36 1.88 -0.51 18.72
CA ASN A 36 3.21 -0.97 19.17
C ASN A 36 3.61 -2.34 18.60
N TYR A 37 3.15 -2.66 17.39
CA TYR A 37 3.47 -3.94 16.74
C TYR A 37 4.79 -3.84 15.95
N THR A 38 5.60 -4.87 16.06
CA THR A 38 6.79 -5.02 15.21
C THR A 38 6.38 -5.51 13.83
N GLN A 39 7.17 -5.16 12.80
CA GLN A 39 6.93 -5.70 11.46
C GLN A 39 7.05 -7.23 11.43
N ILE A 40 7.92 -7.81 12.25
CA ILE A 40 8.07 -9.27 12.39
C ILE A 40 6.77 -9.90 12.94
N TYR A 41 6.15 -9.28 13.94
CA TYR A 41 4.90 -9.78 14.53
C TYR A 41 3.77 -9.86 13.48
N LEU A 42 3.56 -8.78 12.71
CA LEU A 42 2.53 -8.76 11.67
C LEU A 42 2.85 -9.68 10.50
N ALA A 43 4.11 -9.72 10.06
CA ALA A 43 4.55 -10.65 9.02
C ALA A 43 4.27 -12.11 9.39
N LYS A 44 4.55 -12.49 10.66
CA LYS A 44 4.23 -13.82 11.19
C LYS A 44 2.72 -14.10 11.17
N ARG A 45 1.88 -13.16 11.64
CA ARG A 45 0.41 -13.32 11.61
C ARG A 45 -0.16 -13.44 10.19
N LEU A 46 0.53 -12.85 9.21
CA LEU A 46 0.11 -12.83 7.80
C LEU A 46 0.76 -13.92 6.95
N ALA A 47 1.57 -14.80 7.55
CA ALA A 47 2.35 -15.84 6.90
C ALA A 47 3.21 -15.31 5.73
N ILE A 48 3.89 -14.18 5.93
CA ILE A 48 4.84 -13.58 4.98
C ILE A 48 6.17 -13.25 5.66
N SER A 49 7.20 -12.96 4.86
CA SER A 49 8.47 -12.47 5.41
C SER A 49 8.35 -11.04 5.95
N GLN A 50 9.19 -10.68 6.92
CA GLN A 50 9.25 -9.29 7.42
C GLN A 50 9.58 -8.30 6.30
N ASN A 51 10.47 -8.67 5.36
CA ASN A 51 10.77 -7.84 4.20
C ASN A 51 9.54 -7.62 3.29
N ALA A 52 8.73 -8.66 3.08
CA ALA A 52 7.49 -8.52 2.32
C ALA A 52 6.53 -7.54 3.02
N TYR A 53 6.39 -7.64 4.34
CA TYR A 53 5.59 -6.68 5.12
C TYR A 53 6.18 -5.26 5.08
N SER A 54 7.50 -5.10 5.15
CA SER A 54 8.17 -3.80 5.01
C SER A 54 7.89 -3.16 3.65
N LYS A 55 7.94 -3.93 2.55
CA LYS A 55 7.60 -3.44 1.19
C LYS A 55 6.14 -2.99 1.06
N ILE A 56 5.23 -3.58 1.82
CA ILE A 56 3.84 -3.13 1.92
C ILE A 56 3.79 -1.73 2.53
N GLU A 57 4.47 -1.52 3.66
CA GLU A 57 4.49 -0.20 4.35
C GLU A 57 5.22 0.89 3.55
N LEU A 58 6.16 0.51 2.70
CA LEU A 58 6.88 1.41 1.79
C LEU A 58 6.12 1.70 0.50
N GLY A 59 5.00 1.01 0.24
CA GLY A 59 4.24 1.13 -1.01
C GLY A 59 4.96 0.53 -2.23
N TYR A 60 6.00 -0.29 -2.02
CA TYR A 60 6.75 -0.96 -3.10
C TYR A 60 6.06 -2.22 -3.61
N SER A 61 4.99 -2.67 -2.94
CA SER A 61 4.19 -3.80 -3.36
C SER A 61 2.75 -3.36 -3.61
N LYS A 62 2.18 -3.80 -4.74
CA LYS A 62 0.74 -3.68 -4.97
C LYS A 62 0.01 -4.56 -3.95
N ILE A 63 -0.79 -3.93 -3.11
CA ILE A 63 -1.59 -4.61 -2.09
C ILE A 63 -2.89 -5.08 -2.73
N THR A 64 -3.20 -6.37 -2.60
CA THR A 64 -4.51 -6.90 -3.01
C THR A 64 -5.57 -6.59 -1.95
N ILE A 65 -6.84 -6.54 -2.35
CA ILE A 65 -7.95 -6.32 -1.41
C ILE A 65 -7.98 -7.39 -0.31
N ASN A 66 -7.77 -8.66 -0.64
CA ASN A 66 -7.70 -9.74 0.36
C ASN A 66 -6.58 -9.49 1.39
N ARG A 67 -5.42 -8.99 0.94
CA ARG A 67 -4.32 -8.66 1.85
C ARG A 67 -4.66 -7.47 2.74
N LEU A 68 -5.33 -6.45 2.20
CA LEU A 68 -5.79 -5.30 2.98
C LEU A 68 -6.74 -5.74 4.10
N PHE A 69 -7.71 -6.60 3.79
CA PHE A 69 -8.61 -7.16 4.82
C PHE A 69 -7.87 -8.00 5.86
N ALA A 70 -6.92 -8.83 5.44
CA ALA A 70 -6.12 -9.61 6.38
C ALA A 70 -5.32 -8.73 7.35
N ILE A 71 -4.80 -7.59 6.89
CA ILE A 71 -4.11 -6.61 7.75
C ILE A 71 -5.12 -5.91 8.69
N ALA A 72 -6.31 -5.57 8.20
CA ALA A 72 -7.34 -4.88 8.98
C ALA A 72 -7.94 -5.74 10.11
N GLN A 73 -7.89 -7.07 9.98
CA GLN A 73 -8.37 -8.03 10.99
C GLN A 73 -7.37 -8.28 12.13
N ILE A 74 -6.17 -7.68 12.06
CA ILE A 74 -5.12 -7.84 13.07
C ILE A 74 -5.29 -6.83 14.20
#